data_AF-A0A820HK83-F1
#
_entry.id   AF-A0A820HK83-F1
#
_cell.length_a   1.000
_cell.length_b   1.000
_cell.length_c   1.000
_cell.angle_alpha   90.00
_cell.angle_beta   90.00
_cell.angle_gamma   90.00
#
_symmetry.space_group_name_H-M   'P 1'
#
loop_
_entity.id
_entity.type
_entity.pdbx_description
1 polymer ?
#
loop_
_entity_poly.entity_id
_entity_poly.type
_entity_poly.pdbx_seq_one_letter_code
_entity_poly.pdbx_strand_id
1 'polypeptide(L)'
;MTRVTSEIWKHLRHNEEFVKCLHSTGVPRPHTQKIINNWPCNPEKILICHFPDIRKVISYGSGYGGNSLLGKKCFALRIAGRIAYDEGWLAEHMLIMSITNPKGEEKFIAAA
;
A
#
# COMPACT_ATOMS: atom_id res chain seq x y z
N MET A 1 -8.63 -3.61 4.29
CA MET A 1 -7.31 -3.20 4.83
C MET A 1 -7.24 -1.70 5.09
N THR A 2 -7.71 -0.86 4.16
CA THR A 2 -7.78 0.60 4.35
C THR A 2 -9.22 1.04 4.64
N ARG A 3 -9.40 2.31 5.04
CA ARG A 3 -10.72 2.93 5.12
C ARG A 3 -11.09 3.45 3.73
N VAL A 4 -12.26 3.06 3.23
CA VAL A 4 -12.79 3.48 1.93
C VAL A 4 -14.19 4.03 2.16
N THR A 5 -14.34 5.34 2.01
CA THR A 5 -15.57 6.07 2.34
C THR A 5 -15.59 7.39 1.56
N SER A 6 -16.78 7.89 1.22
CA SER A 6 -16.95 9.22 0.63
C SER A 6 -16.48 10.34 1.56
N GLU A 7 -16.40 10.09 2.86
CA GLU A 7 -15.90 11.05 3.84
C GLU A 7 -14.45 11.48 3.54
N ILE A 8 -13.67 10.65 2.83
CA ILE A 8 -12.30 11.01 2.44
C ILE A 8 -12.24 12.29 1.60
N TRP A 9 -13.29 12.57 0.83
CA TRP A 9 -13.36 13.76 -0.03
C TRP A 9 -13.42 15.07 0.77
N LYS A 10 -13.86 15.02 2.03
CA LYS A 10 -13.81 16.19 2.93
C LYS A 10 -12.38 16.53 3.37
N HIS A 11 -11.50 15.55 3.35
CA HIS A 11 -10.09 15.69 3.71
C HIS A 11 -9.22 15.96 2.48
N LEU A 12 -9.50 15.32 1.34
CA LEU A 12 -8.84 15.60 0.07
C LEU A 12 -9.39 16.90 -0.55
N ARG A 13 -9.01 18.06 0.01
CA ARG A 13 -9.40 19.38 -0.53
C ARG A 13 -8.72 19.65 -1.87
N HIS A 14 -9.22 20.64 -2.60
CA HIS A 14 -8.55 21.11 -3.80
C HIS A 14 -7.11 21.53 -3.49
N ASN A 15 -6.15 20.99 -4.27
CA ASN A 15 -4.70 21.18 -4.20
C ASN A 15 -3.93 20.42 -3.11
N GLU A 16 -4.55 19.49 -2.36
CA GLU A 16 -3.78 18.62 -1.47
C GLU A 16 -3.10 17.48 -2.24
N GLU A 17 -1.85 17.20 -1.86
CA GLU A 17 -1.10 16.08 -2.43
C GLU A 17 -1.50 14.75 -1.79
N PHE A 18 -1.62 13.72 -2.62
CA PHE A 18 -1.86 12.35 -2.17
C PHE A 18 -1.02 11.37 -2.96
N VAL A 19 -0.77 10.19 -2.39
CA VAL A 19 0.00 9.14 -3.06
C VAL A 19 -0.82 8.52 -4.19
N LYS A 20 -0.39 8.74 -5.43
CA LYS A 20 -1.07 8.24 -6.63
C LYS A 20 -0.74 6.77 -6.84
N CYS A 21 -1.75 5.91 -6.77
CA CYS A 21 -1.60 4.46 -6.91
C CYS A 21 -2.31 3.96 -8.17
N LEU A 22 -1.55 3.40 -9.12
CA LEU A 22 -2.08 2.77 -10.34
C LEU A 22 -1.86 1.26 -10.28
N HIS A 23 -2.92 0.49 -10.50
CA HIS A 23 -2.86 -0.97 -10.54
C HIS A 23 -3.57 -1.52 -11.78
N SER A 24 -3.01 -2.56 -12.40
CA SER A 24 -3.69 -3.38 -13.40
C SER A 24 -3.21 -4.83 -13.32
N THR A 25 -4.10 -5.79 -13.56
CA THR A 25 -3.73 -7.21 -13.72
C THR A 25 -3.03 -7.49 -15.04
N GLY A 26 -3.06 -6.55 -15.99
CA GLY A 26 -2.40 -6.67 -17.27
C GLY A 26 -3.08 -7.61 -18.27
N VAL A 27 -4.39 -7.82 -18.12
CA VAL A 27 -5.20 -8.72 -18.95
C VAL A 27 -6.39 -7.95 -19.55
N PRO A 28 -6.19 -7.21 -20.67
CA PRO A 28 -7.27 -6.51 -21.34
C PRO A 28 -8.32 -7.47 -21.92
N ARG A 29 -9.50 -6.94 -22.26
CA ARG A 29 -10.54 -7.67 -23.00
C ARG A 29 -10.55 -7.23 -24.47
N PRO A 30 -10.83 -8.14 -25.44
CA PRO A 30 -10.99 -9.59 -25.25
C PRO A 30 -9.68 -10.24 -24.79
N HIS A 31 -9.78 -11.31 -24.01
CA HIS A 31 -8.59 -11.97 -23.44
C HIS A 31 -7.76 -12.62 -24.55
N THR A 32 -6.46 -12.31 -24.58
CA THR A 32 -5.50 -12.93 -25.50
C THR A 32 -4.80 -14.15 -24.90
N GLN A 33 -4.94 -14.37 -23.59
CA GLN A 33 -4.31 -15.45 -22.83
C GLN A 33 -5.36 -16.26 -22.07
N LYS A 34 -5.06 -17.53 -21.80
CA LYS A 34 -5.92 -18.42 -21.01
C LYS A 34 -5.98 -17.94 -19.56
N ILE A 35 -7.19 -17.74 -19.03
CA ILE A 35 -7.40 -17.44 -17.60
C ILE A 35 -7.47 -18.75 -16.83
N ILE A 36 -6.58 -18.91 -15.84
CA ILE A 36 -6.53 -20.08 -14.94
C ILE A 36 -7.29 -19.72 -13.66
N ASN A 37 -8.16 -20.62 -13.19
CA ASN A 37 -8.91 -20.47 -11.93
C ASN A 37 -9.71 -19.16 -11.80
N ASN A 38 -10.17 -18.58 -12.92
CA ASN A 38 -10.83 -17.27 -12.96
C ASN A 38 -9.99 -16.12 -12.37
N TRP A 39 -8.65 -16.27 -12.35
CA TRP A 39 -7.72 -15.29 -11.79
C TRP A 39 -6.91 -14.59 -12.89
N PRO A 40 -7.31 -13.39 -13.35
CA PRO A 40 -6.55 -12.67 -14.37
C PRO A 40 -5.23 -12.15 -13.79
N CYS A 41 -4.13 -12.54 -14.42
CA CYS A 41 -2.79 -12.02 -14.16
C CYS A 41 -1.93 -12.13 -15.43
N ASN A 42 -0.82 -11.39 -15.46
CA ASN A 42 0.19 -11.45 -16.52
C ASN A 42 1.57 -11.71 -15.87
N PRO A 43 1.90 -12.98 -15.56
CA PRO A 43 3.12 -13.34 -14.82
C PRO A 43 4.42 -12.91 -15.51
N GLU A 44 4.46 -12.95 -16.85
CA GLU A 44 5.64 -12.60 -17.66
C GLU A 44 6.01 -11.11 -17.57
N LYS A 45 5.05 -10.25 -17.23
CA LYS A 45 5.22 -8.79 -17.19
C LYS A 45 4.95 -8.19 -15.83
N ILE A 46 5.05 -8.98 -14.75
CA ILE A 46 4.86 -8.45 -13.39
C ILE A 46 5.89 -7.36 -13.12
N LEU A 47 5.41 -6.17 -12.75
CA LEU A 47 6.26 -5.04 -12.40
C LEU A 47 5.57 -4.19 -11.32
N ILE A 48 6.28 -3.93 -10.22
CA ILE A 48 5.81 -3.10 -9.11
C ILE A 48 6.83 -1.98 -8.87
N CYS A 49 6.56 -0.81 -9.44
CA CYS A 49 7.43 0.37 -9.38
C CYS A 49 6.97 1.38 -8.32
N HIS A 50 7.94 2.02 -7.70
CA HIS A 50 7.75 3.06 -6.67
C HIS A 50 8.53 4.30 -7.11
N PHE A 51 7.86 5.45 -7.15
CA PHE A 51 8.43 6.74 -7.52
C PHE A 51 8.28 7.68 -6.33
N PRO A 52 9.23 7.64 -5.37
CA PRO A 52 9.13 8.37 -4.12
C PRO A 52 9.01 9.90 -4.32
N ASP A 53 9.85 10.47 -5.18
CA ASP A 53 9.96 11.94 -5.37
C ASP A 53 8.66 12.57 -5.90
N ILE A 54 7.82 11.77 -6.57
CA ILE A 54 6.53 12.21 -7.12
C ILE A 54 5.34 11.50 -6.46
N ARG A 55 5.57 10.85 -5.31
CA ARG A 55 4.54 10.18 -4.49
C ARG A 55 3.64 9.25 -5.31
N LYS A 56 4.25 8.36 -6.12
CA LYS A 56 3.52 7.48 -7.05
C LYS A 56 3.91 6.01 -6.93
N VAL A 57 2.93 5.13 -7.05
CA VAL A 57 3.10 3.68 -7.16
C VAL A 57 2.43 3.21 -8.45
N ILE A 58 3.11 2.37 -9.23
CA ILE A 58 2.55 1.72 -10.40
C ILE A 58 2.79 0.22 -10.29
N SER A 59 1.72 -0.56 -10.35
CA SER A 59 1.78 -2.02 -10.30
C SER A 59 1.03 -2.64 -11.47
N TYR A 60 1.68 -3.59 -12.14
CA TYR A 60 1.16 -4.29 -13.30
C TYR A 60 1.37 -5.80 -13.19
N GLY A 61 0.43 -6.57 -13.74
CA GLY A 61 0.56 -8.01 -13.97
C GLY A 61 0.15 -8.91 -12.81
N SER A 62 0.12 -8.41 -11.57
CA SER A 62 -0.21 -9.23 -10.40
C SER A 62 -1.47 -8.75 -9.68
N GLY A 63 -2.44 -9.66 -9.50
CA GLY A 63 -3.63 -9.42 -8.67
C GLY A 63 -3.43 -9.71 -7.17
N TYR A 64 -2.24 -10.16 -6.75
CA TYR A 64 -2.06 -10.79 -5.44
C TYR A 64 -1.51 -9.86 -4.36
N GLY A 65 -2.18 -9.82 -3.21
CA GLY A 65 -1.65 -9.32 -1.94
C GLY A 65 -0.96 -7.95 -2.03
N GLY A 66 0.32 -7.89 -1.64
CA GLY A 66 1.11 -6.66 -1.61
C GLY A 66 1.35 -6.01 -2.98
N ASN A 67 1.13 -6.74 -4.07
CA ASN A 67 1.30 -6.22 -5.43
C ASN A 67 0.04 -5.49 -5.92
N SER A 68 -1.14 -5.79 -5.39
CA SER A 68 -2.42 -5.18 -5.81
C SER A 68 -3.04 -4.27 -4.75
N LEU A 69 -2.87 -4.61 -3.47
CA LEU A 69 -3.29 -3.78 -2.35
C LEU A 69 -2.21 -2.72 -2.06
N LEU A 70 -2.12 -1.71 -2.94
CA LEU A 70 -1.01 -0.76 -2.95
C LEU A 70 -0.84 0.04 -1.65
N GLY A 71 -1.92 0.22 -0.88
CA GLY A 71 -1.86 0.80 0.47
C GLY A 71 -1.01 -0.01 1.48
N LYS A 72 -0.82 -1.32 1.28
CA LYS A 72 -0.26 -2.23 2.28
C LYS A 72 1.27 -2.17 2.41
N LYS A 73 2.00 -2.37 1.31
CA LYS A 73 3.48 -2.42 1.32
C LYS A 73 4.07 -1.31 0.45
N CYS A 74 3.51 -1.12 -0.73
CA CYS A 74 4.00 -0.13 -1.68
C CYS A 74 3.89 1.29 -1.11
N PHE A 75 2.73 1.66 -0.58
CA PHE A 75 2.57 2.94 0.12
C PHE A 75 3.13 2.87 1.54
N ALA A 76 2.47 2.15 2.46
CA ALA A 76 2.71 2.28 3.91
C ALA A 76 4.13 1.95 4.41
N LEU A 77 4.99 1.34 3.58
CA LEU A 77 6.39 1.12 3.93
C LEU A 77 7.35 1.82 2.96
N ARG A 78 7.22 1.59 1.64
CA ARG A 78 8.25 2.11 0.69
C ARG A 78 8.11 3.61 0.45
N ILE A 79 6.93 4.07 0.02
CA ILE A 79 6.69 5.52 -0.18
C ILE A 79 6.66 6.24 1.17
N ALA A 80 5.96 5.68 2.16
CA ALA A 80 5.89 6.23 3.49
C ALA A 80 7.26 6.33 4.16
N GLY A 81 8.16 5.35 3.98
CA GLY A 81 9.53 5.41 4.51
C GLY A 81 10.34 6.57 3.94
N ARG A 82 10.15 6.91 2.66
CA ARG A 82 10.79 8.09 2.09
C ARG A 82 10.17 9.39 2.61
N ILE A 83 8.84 9.47 2.67
CA ILE A 83 8.14 10.62 3.26
C ILE A 83 8.60 10.82 4.72
N ALA A 84 8.70 9.74 5.48
CA ALA A 84 9.13 9.72 6.86
C ALA A 84 10.58 10.24 7.03
N TYR A 85 11.49 9.84 6.13
CA TYR A 85 12.83 10.40 6.08
C TYR A 85 12.83 11.91 5.81
N ASP A 86 12.06 12.37 4.83
CA ASP A 86 11.99 13.79 4.44
C ASP A 86 11.33 14.66 5.54
N GLU A 87 10.40 14.10 6.32
CA GLU A 87 9.59 14.82 7.32
C GLU A 87 10.00 14.55 8.79
N GLY A 88 11.00 13.70 9.04
CA GLY A 88 11.55 13.45 10.38
C GLY A 88 10.75 12.48 11.27
N TRP A 89 10.07 11.49 10.68
CA TRP A 89 9.38 10.41 11.40
C TRP A 89 9.78 9.01 10.89
N LEU A 90 9.12 7.92 11.33
CA LEU A 90 9.45 6.53 10.97
C LEU A 90 8.25 5.76 10.40
N ALA A 91 8.44 5.05 9.30
CA ALA A 91 7.47 4.14 8.70
C ALA A 91 8.01 2.71 8.66
N GLU A 92 7.69 1.92 9.69
CA GLU A 92 8.36 0.65 9.94
C GLU A 92 7.48 -0.58 9.72
N HIS A 93 8.13 -1.70 9.41
CA HIS A 93 7.48 -3.01 9.39
C HIS A 93 7.34 -3.58 10.80
N MET A 94 6.62 -2.88 11.67
CA MET A 94 6.48 -3.25 13.07
C MET A 94 5.03 -3.61 13.42
N LEU A 95 4.87 -4.59 14.31
CA LEU A 95 3.64 -4.68 15.09
C LEU A 95 3.63 -3.58 16.14
N ILE A 96 2.43 -3.20 16.59
CA ILE A 96 2.24 -2.37 17.79
C ILE A 96 1.31 -3.14 18.70
N MET A 97 1.72 -3.33 19.95
CA MET A 97 0.89 -3.95 20.97
C MET A 97 1.06 -3.24 22.31
N SER A 98 0.08 -3.39 23.19
CA SER A 98 0.21 -2.98 24.58
C SER A 98 0.33 -4.20 25.51
N ILE A 99 1.05 -4.01 26.60
CA ILE A 99 1.18 -4.97 27.71
C ILE A 99 0.87 -4.27 29.02
N THR A 100 -0.03 -4.84 29.80
CA THR A 100 -0.42 -4.32 31.11
C THR A 100 0.09 -5.28 32.18
N ASN A 101 0.88 -4.77 33.13
CA ASN A 101 1.42 -5.59 34.22
C ASN A 101 0.38 -5.84 35.32
N PRO A 102 0.63 -6.75 36.29
CA PRO A 102 -0.32 -7.02 37.39
C PRO A 102 -0.60 -5.84 38.31
N LYS A 103 0.20 -4.77 38.27
CA LYS A 103 -0.06 -3.51 38.99
C LYS A 103 -0.97 -2.55 38.20
N GLY A 104 -1.40 -2.94 36.99
CA GLY A 104 -2.24 -2.13 36.11
C GLY A 104 -1.47 -1.14 35.22
N GLU A 105 -0.14 -1.17 35.20
CA GLU A 105 0.66 -0.26 34.36
C GLU A 105 0.74 -0.78 32.93
N GLU A 106 0.27 0.02 31.95
CA GLU A 106 0.33 -0.30 30.52
C GLU A 106 1.57 0.29 29.85
N LYS A 107 2.19 -0.49 28.96
CA LYS A 107 3.29 -0.05 28.09
C LYS A 107 3.01 -0.45 26.65
N PHE A 108 3.34 0.42 25.70
CA PHE A 108 3.23 0.16 24.27
C PHE A 108 4.59 -0.26 23.71
N ILE A 109 4.59 -1.30 22.89
CA ILE A 109 5.80 -1.90 22.33
C ILE A 109 5.64 -1.99 20.82
N ALA A 110 6.70 -1.61 20.10
CA ALA A 110 6.88 -1.87 18.68
C ALA A 110 7.97 -2.93 18.49
N ALA A 111 7.77 -3.87 17.56
CA ALA A 111 8.73 -4.93 17.24
C ALA A 111 8.71 -5.23 15.75
N ALA A 112 9.90 -5.35 15.14
CA ALA A 112 10.13 -5.68 13.73
C ALA A 112 10.59 -7.13 13.58
#